data_AF-A0A382QXV0-F1
#
_entry.id   AF-A0A382QXV0-F1
#
_cell.length_a   1.000
_cell.length_b   1.000
_cell.length_c   1.000
_cell.angle_alpha   90.00
_cell.angle_beta   90.00
_cell.angle_gamma   90.00
#
_symmetry.space_group_name_H-M   'P 1'
#
loop_
_entity.id
_entity.type
_entity.pdbx_description
1 polymer ?
#
loop_
_entity_poly.entity_id
_entity_poly.type
_entity_poly.pdbx_seq_one_letter_code
_entity_poly.pdbx_strand_id
1 'polypeptide(L)'
;MAVQQGALLSDLGSSLVQTQAESVDRNEILQVHDGRFIAELEKVDAAGGGRIDLDTKMSEHSWRAAQISAGAGVQAIRELAG
;
A
#
# COMPACT_ATOMS: atom_id res chain seq x y z
N MET A 1 -11.58 7.62 -6.63
CA MET A 1 -12.07 6.23 -6.81
C MET A 1 -13.50 6.07 -6.27
N ALA A 2 -14.23 5.01 -6.62
CA ALA A 2 -15.65 4.84 -6.26
C ALA A 2 -15.93 4.96 -4.75
N VAL A 3 -15.08 4.36 -3.89
CA VAL A 3 -15.22 4.46 -2.42
C VAL A 3 -15.07 5.90 -1.93
N GLN A 4 -14.02 6.60 -2.36
CA GLN A 4 -13.79 8.01 -2.00
C GLN A 4 -14.94 8.90 -2.48
N GLN A 5 -15.45 8.67 -3.69
CA GLN A 5 -16.58 9.42 -4.23
C GLN A 5 -17.86 9.15 -3.45
N GLY A 6 -18.11 7.90 -3.04
CA GLY A 6 -19.23 7.56 -2.16
C GLY A 6 -19.14 8.28 -0.81
N ALA A 7 -17.95 8.33 -0.20
CA ALA A 7 -17.74 9.07 1.04
C ALA A 7 -18.03 10.57 0.88
N LEU A 8 -17.57 11.18 -0.23
CA LEU A 8 -17.80 12.60 -0.53
C LEU A 8 -19.27 12.93 -0.84
N LEU A 9 -19.98 12.03 -1.52
CA LEU A 9 -21.39 12.21 -1.88
C LEU A 9 -22.35 11.93 -0.70
N SER A 10 -21.83 11.34 0.37
CA SER A 10 -22.53 11.18 1.65
C SER A 10 -22.09 12.26 2.64
N ASP A 11 -22.80 12.39 3.75
CA ASP A 11 -22.41 13.31 4.83
C ASP A 11 -21.11 12.88 5.54
N LEU A 12 -20.63 11.65 5.30
CA LEU A 12 -19.41 11.11 5.91
C LEU A 12 -18.17 11.93 5.57
N GLY A 13 -18.08 12.51 4.36
CA GLY A 13 -16.92 13.27 3.93
C GLY A 13 -16.58 14.44 4.87
N SER A 14 -17.59 15.06 5.47
CA SER A 14 -17.43 16.16 6.44
C SER A 14 -16.93 15.69 7.82
N SER A 15 -17.06 14.40 8.12
CA SER A 15 -16.68 13.78 9.39
C SER A 15 -15.34 13.04 9.33
N LEU A 16 -14.63 13.11 8.19
CA LEU A 16 -13.34 12.45 7.99
C LEU A 16 -12.20 13.47 7.89
N VAL A 17 -11.09 13.18 8.57
CA VAL A 17 -9.82 13.85 8.30
C VAL A 17 -9.13 13.09 7.17
N GLN A 18 -8.82 13.80 6.08
CA GLN A 18 -8.06 13.23 4.97
C GLN A 18 -6.57 13.27 5.31
N THR A 19 -5.98 12.09 5.47
CA THR A 19 -4.54 11.95 5.73
C THR A 19 -3.86 11.36 4.50
N GLN A 20 -2.74 11.96 4.09
CA GLN A 20 -1.91 11.40 3.03
C GLN A 20 -1.09 10.23 3.58
N ALA A 21 -1.26 9.06 2.96
CA ALA A 21 -0.57 7.85 3.38
C ALA A 21 0.96 7.97 3.21
N GLU A 22 1.67 7.64 4.29
CA GLU A 22 3.11 7.45 4.27
C GLU A 22 3.50 6.10 3.65
N SER A 23 4.75 6.00 3.20
CA SER A 23 5.31 4.74 2.71
C SER A 23 6.07 4.04 3.82
N VAL A 24 6.05 2.70 3.81
CA VAL A 24 7.02 1.91 4.56
C VAL A 24 8.28 1.62 3.75
N ASP A 25 9.39 1.46 4.45
CA ASP A 25 10.65 1.01 3.87
C ASP A 25 10.76 -0.54 3.85
N ARG A 26 11.83 -1.02 3.22
CA ARG A 26 12.09 -2.46 3.11
C ARG A 26 12.27 -3.15 4.47
N ASN A 27 12.89 -2.48 5.44
CA ASN A 27 13.14 -3.05 6.75
C ASN A 27 11.83 -3.23 7.52
N GLU A 28 10.91 -2.27 7.41
CA GLU A 28 9.55 -2.37 7.97
C GLU A 28 8.78 -3.53 7.33
N ILE A 29 8.86 -3.70 6.01
CA ILE A 29 8.22 -4.83 5.30
C ILE A 29 8.76 -6.19 5.77
N LEU A 30 10.07 -6.28 6.01
CA LEU A 30 10.74 -7.51 6.46
C LEU A 30 10.41 -7.92 7.90
N GLN A 31 9.74 -7.06 8.69
CA GLN A 31 9.26 -7.45 10.00
C GLN A 31 8.13 -8.49 9.92
N VAL A 32 7.45 -8.58 8.77
CA VAL A 32 6.33 -9.50 8.53
C VAL A 32 6.64 -10.51 7.41
N HIS A 33 7.30 -10.06 6.34
CA HIS A 33 7.51 -10.85 5.14
C HIS A 33 8.90 -11.46 5.04
N ASP A 34 8.98 -12.67 4.49
CA ASP A 34 10.25 -13.33 4.20
C ASP A 34 11.06 -12.56 3.14
N GLY A 35 12.37 -12.46 3.38
CA GLY A 35 13.26 -11.68 2.53
C GLY A 35 13.43 -12.23 1.11
N ARG A 36 13.24 -13.52 0.87
CA ARG A 36 13.28 -14.10 -0.48
C ARG A 36 12.04 -13.69 -1.25
N PHE A 37 10.87 -13.73 -0.62
CA PHE A 37 9.63 -13.27 -1.24
C PHE A 37 9.73 -11.80 -1.67
N ILE A 38 10.20 -10.93 -0.77
CA ILE A 38 10.41 -9.52 -1.07
C ILE A 38 11.41 -9.33 -2.22
N ALA A 39 12.51 -10.08 -2.23
CA ALA A 39 13.49 -9.99 -3.33
C ALA A 39 12.91 -10.42 -4.70
N GLU A 40 12.00 -11.40 -4.75
CA GLU A 40 11.33 -11.78 -6.01
C GLU A 40 10.40 -10.67 -6.50
N LEU A 41 9.66 -10.01 -5.61
CA LEU A 41 8.82 -8.87 -5.98
C LEU A 41 9.64 -7.67 -6.48
N GLU A 42 10.76 -7.38 -5.82
CA GLU A 42 11.70 -6.31 -6.24
C GLU A 42 12.26 -6.58 -7.65
N LYS A 43 12.49 -7.85 -8.02
CA LYS A 43 12.89 -8.21 -9.39
C LYS A 43 11.79 -7.98 -10.41
N VAL A 44 10.54 -8.31 -10.07
CA VAL A 44 9.39 -8.07 -10.96
C VAL A 44 9.19 -6.57 -11.17
N ASP A 45 9.32 -5.77 -10.12
CA ASP A 45 9.26 -4.30 -10.21
C ASP A 45 10.37 -3.73 -11.10
N ALA A 46 11.62 -4.17 -10.89
CA ALA A 46 12.77 -3.76 -11.69
C ALA A 46 12.64 -4.11 -13.19
N ALA A 47 11.82 -5.11 -13.53
CA ALA A 47 11.49 -5.49 -14.90
C ALA A 47 10.34 -4.65 -15.52
N GLY A 48 9.79 -3.69 -14.78
CA GLY A 48 8.62 -2.88 -15.19
C GLY A 48 7.27 -3.52 -14.85
N GLY A 49 7.27 -4.53 -13.98
CA GLY A 49 6.12 -5.33 -13.63
C GLY A 49 6.10 -6.69 -14.32
N GLY A 50 5.04 -7.45 -14.06
CA GLY A 50 4.91 -8.81 -14.54
C GLY A 50 3.83 -9.59 -13.78
N ARG A 51 3.83 -10.90 -14.01
CA ARG A 51 2.96 -11.83 -13.31
C ARG A 51 3.68 -12.34 -12.06
N ILE A 52 3.02 -12.24 -10.91
CA ILE A 52 3.52 -12.79 -9.64
C ILE A 52 3.09 -14.26 -9.53
N ASP A 53 1.81 -14.53 -9.77
CA ASP A 53 1.22 -15.89 -9.77
C ASP A 53 0.02 -15.99 -10.73
N LEU A 54 -0.86 -16.98 -10.57
CA LEU A 54 -1.93 -17.27 -11.53
C LEU A 54 -2.96 -16.14 -11.67
N ASP A 55 -3.24 -15.39 -10.61
CA ASP A 55 -4.24 -14.32 -10.57
C ASP A 55 -3.67 -12.95 -10.16
N THR A 56 -2.44 -12.92 -9.65
CA THR A 56 -1.78 -11.69 -9.21
C THR A 56 -0.79 -11.17 -10.25
N LYS A 57 -0.94 -9.89 -10.62
CA LYS A 57 -0.02 -9.16 -11.49
C LYS A 57 0.46 -7.88 -10.81
N MET A 58 1.66 -7.47 -11.14
CA MET A 58 2.28 -6.20 -10.77
C MET A 58 2.50 -5.38 -12.05
N SER A 59 2.12 -4.11 -12.03
CA SER A 59 2.58 -3.11 -12.98
C SER A 59 3.83 -2.41 -12.45
N GLU A 60 4.48 -1.58 -13.28
CA GLU A 60 5.59 -0.68 -12.90
C GLU A 60 5.28 0.31 -11.76
N HIS A 61 4.02 0.40 -11.31
CA HIS A 61 3.62 1.25 -10.20
C HIS A 61 3.15 0.46 -8.97
N SER A 62 2.94 -0.86 -9.10
CA SER A 62 2.29 -1.62 -8.03
C SER A 62 3.19 -1.81 -6.83
N TRP A 63 4.52 -1.89 -7.01
CA TRP A 63 5.45 -1.96 -5.88
C TRP A 63 5.37 -0.72 -4.99
N ARG A 64 5.51 0.47 -5.59
CA ARG A 64 5.36 1.74 -4.88
C ARG A 64 3.99 1.86 -4.22
N ALA A 65 2.92 1.49 -4.92
CA ALA A 65 1.57 1.52 -4.39
C ALA A 65 1.39 0.58 -3.19
N ALA A 66 1.99 -0.62 -3.22
CA ALA A 66 1.95 -1.56 -2.11
C ALA A 66 2.67 -0.99 -0.87
N GLN A 67 3.83 -0.34 -1.05
CA GLN A 67 4.54 0.32 0.06
C GLN A 67 3.72 1.44 0.70
N ILE A 68 3.03 2.25 -0.11
CA ILE A 68 2.13 3.31 0.40
C ILE A 68 0.92 2.68 1.09
N SER A 69 0.35 1.62 0.53
CA SER A 69 -0.80 0.92 1.12
C SER A 69 -0.47 0.31 2.48
N ALA A 70 0.71 -0.31 2.61
CA ALA A 70 1.17 -0.86 3.88
C ALA A 70 1.45 0.28 4.90
N GLY A 71 2.07 1.36 4.45
CA GLY A 71 2.35 2.51 5.31
C GLY A 71 1.10 3.25 5.79
N ALA A 72 0.03 3.32 4.99
CA ALA A 72 -1.27 3.83 5.45
C ALA A 72 -1.79 3.06 6.69
N GLY A 73 -1.65 1.74 6.71
CA GLY A 73 -2.05 0.91 7.84
C GLY A 73 -1.20 1.16 9.09
N VAL A 74 0.12 1.22 8.92
CA VAL A 74 1.06 1.51 10.03
C VAL A 74 0.82 2.91 10.60
N GLN A 75 0.65 3.90 9.73
CA GLN A 75 0.36 5.29 10.10
C GLN A 75 -0.94 5.39 10.90
N ALA A 76 -2.01 4.73 10.46
CA ALA A 76 -3.29 4.74 11.18
C ALA A 76 -3.15 4.19 12.61
N ILE A 77 -2.36 3.12 12.82
CA ILE A 77 -2.10 2.60 14.18
C ILE A 77 -1.31 3.60 15.03
N ARG A 78 -0.29 4.24 14.45
CA ARG A 78 0.49 5.28 15.16
C ARG A 78 -0.40 6.46 15.57
N GLU A 79 -1.29 6.90 14.70
CA GLU A 79 -2.22 8.02 14.95
C GLU A 79 -3.33 7.67 15.96
N LEU A 80 -3.76 6.41 16.04
CA LEU A 80 -4.76 5.96 17.03
C LEU A 80 -4.18 5.70 18.43
N ALA A 81 -2.88 5.41 18.51
CA ALA A 81 -2.20 5.12 19.77
C ALA A 81 -1.65 6.36 20.49
N GLY A 82 -1.64 7.52 19.82
CA GLY A 82 -1.26 8.82 20.39
C GLY A 82 -2.44 9.55 21.02
#